data_AF-A0AAP2XUL1-F1
#
_entry.id   AF-A0AAP2XUL1-F1
#
_cell.length_a   1.000
_cell.length_b   1.000
_cell.length_c   1.000
_cell.angle_alpha   90.00
_cell.angle_beta   90.00
_cell.angle_gamma   90.00
#
_symmetry.space_group_name_H-M   'P 1'
#
loop_
_entity.id
_entity.type
_entity.pdbx_description
1 polymer ?
#
loop_
_entity_poly.entity_id
_entity_poly.type
_entity_poly.pdbx_seq_one_letter_code
_entity_poly.pdbx_strand_id
1 'polypeptide(L)'
;HIDMSPNAMLAGLTMCVLVWLFWLRYVAFVGNFRAGEESGSARWGTLKEGKQFRDLTTEDNNLIFTQNFGLALHRPKFNPELDRNLNVLVVGGSGSGKTFNYVTPNICQLNTSYFITDPKGTLLKDAGFLFTDNGYKVKSFNTINLDESMHYNPLKYVKTDTDILSFVNCYIMNTNGDGKAGDPFWENSEKMLYTSLIALLRDWFPPEDYNLSSLLTLLSMAEARENDENFKSPLDLLFLQIEEGKRYIPNEGGAPAPSMGISGLSRNFGTGNATGDSDWSWEPTNLKRNSDGVRPADCGGLSPDEDFALMNYKNFKVAAGKTLKSIIISCNVRLAPIATAGVRSLLEYDEMELDTLGDPDAKVAVFGILSDT
;
A
#
# COMPACT_ATOMS: atom_id res chain seq x y z
N HIS A 1 -3.95 31.60 -74.17
CA HIS A 1 -3.14 30.54 -74.80
C HIS A 1 -2.13 30.06 -73.79
N ILE A 2 -2.18 28.78 -73.42
CA ILE A 2 -1.14 28.15 -72.59
C ILE A 2 -0.09 27.63 -73.57
N ASP A 3 1.15 28.09 -73.43
CA ASP A 3 2.27 27.61 -74.22
C ASP A 3 2.65 26.19 -73.74
N MET A 4 2.45 25.21 -74.62
CA MET A 4 2.73 23.79 -74.37
C MET A 4 4.07 23.35 -74.98
N SER A 5 4.96 24.31 -75.28
CA SER A 5 6.31 23.97 -75.72
C SER A 5 7.04 23.15 -74.62
N PRO A 6 7.91 22.18 -75.01
CA PRO A 6 8.64 21.36 -74.04
C PRO A 6 9.39 22.18 -72.99
N ASN A 7 9.94 23.34 -73.39
CA ASN A 7 10.66 24.24 -72.50
C ASN A 7 9.74 24.92 -71.47
N ALA A 8 8.54 25.35 -71.89
CA ALA A 8 7.56 25.95 -70.98
C ALA A 8 7.02 24.92 -69.97
N MET A 9 6.79 23.68 -70.41
CA MET A 9 6.38 22.58 -69.52
C MET A 9 7.50 22.21 -68.53
N LEU A 10 8.75 22.16 -68.97
CA LEU A 10 9.90 21.87 -68.10
C LEU A 10 10.08 22.96 -67.03
N ALA A 11 9.95 24.23 -67.41
CA ALA A 11 10.01 25.35 -66.48
C ALA A 11 8.88 25.31 -65.44
N GLY A 12 7.65 25.02 -65.87
CA GLY A 12 6.50 24.86 -64.98
C GLY A 12 6.67 23.70 -63.99
N LEU A 13 7.12 22.54 -64.47
CA LEU A 13 7.38 21.37 -63.64
C LEU A 13 8.48 21.65 -62.60
N THR A 14 9.56 22.32 -63.03
CA THR A 14 10.68 22.70 -62.15
C THR A 14 10.20 23.63 -61.04
N MET A 15 9.39 24.65 -61.36
CA MET A 15 8.82 25.55 -60.36
C MET A 15 7.91 24.80 -59.38
N CYS A 16 7.07 23.88 -59.87
CA CYS A 16 6.20 23.07 -59.02
C CYS A 16 7.00 22.19 -58.04
N VAL A 17 8.08 21.56 -58.50
CA VAL A 17 8.99 20.79 -57.66
C VAL A 17 9.70 21.67 -56.63
N LEU A 18 10.14 22.87 -57.01
CA LEU A 18 10.78 23.81 -56.07
C LEU A 18 9.84 24.26 -54.95
N VAL A 19 8.58 24.57 -55.28
CA VAL A 19 7.55 24.89 -54.26
C VAL A 19 7.35 23.70 -53.31
N TRP A 20 7.25 22.48 -53.85
CA TRP A 20 7.12 21.28 -53.04
C TRP A 20 8.35 21.01 -52.16
N LEU A 21 9.56 21.25 -52.66
CA LEU A 21 10.80 21.11 -51.88
C LEU A 21 10.90 22.15 -50.75
N PHE A 22 10.50 23.40 -51.00
CA PHE A 22 10.44 24.42 -49.96
C PHE A 22 9.40 24.08 -48.89
N TRP A 23 8.22 23.61 -49.31
CA TRP A 23 7.18 23.18 -48.39
C TRP A 23 7.60 21.95 -47.58
N LEU A 24 8.21 20.94 -48.22
CA LEU A 24 8.79 19.77 -47.54
C LEU A 24 9.86 20.16 -46.53
N ARG A 25 10.74 21.10 -46.88
CA ARG A 25 11.75 21.62 -45.94
C ARG A 25 11.10 22.39 -44.80
N TYR A 26 10.10 23.20 -45.06
CA TYR A 26 9.37 23.87 -43.99
C TYR A 26 8.76 22.86 -43.03
N VAL A 27 7.98 21.89 -43.54
CA VAL A 27 7.33 20.86 -42.72
C VAL A 27 8.33 19.97 -41.99
N ALA A 28 9.42 19.55 -42.64
CA ALA A 28 10.44 18.69 -42.03
C ALA A 28 11.25 19.40 -40.93
N PHE A 29 11.33 20.73 -40.97
CA PHE A 29 12.04 21.56 -39.99
C PHE A 29 11.09 22.42 -39.14
N VAL A 30 9.79 22.10 -39.11
CA VAL A 30 8.86 22.64 -38.12
C VAL A 30 9.11 21.91 -36.81
N GLY A 31 9.68 22.63 -35.86
CA GLY A 31 9.94 22.15 -34.51
C GLY A 31 10.16 23.32 -33.56
N ASN A 32 10.04 23.06 -32.26
CA ASN A 32 10.32 24.07 -31.23
C ASN A 32 11.83 24.18 -31.01
N PHE A 33 12.51 24.90 -31.89
CA PHE A 33 13.94 25.19 -31.77
C PHE A 33 14.18 26.45 -30.93
N ARG A 34 15.16 26.40 -30.03
CA ARG A 34 15.64 27.54 -29.23
C ARG A 34 17.07 27.88 -29.62
N ALA A 35 17.23 28.43 -30.83
CA ALA A 35 18.54 28.79 -31.37
C ALA A 35 19.20 29.89 -30.50
N GLY A 36 20.45 29.68 -30.10
CA GLY A 36 21.18 30.56 -29.18
C GLY A 36 20.99 30.24 -27.69
N GLU A 37 20.20 29.23 -27.33
CA GLU A 37 20.02 28.74 -25.96
C GLU A 37 20.60 27.32 -25.77
N GLU A 38 21.63 26.94 -26.54
CA GLU A 38 22.15 25.57 -26.59
C GLU A 38 22.71 25.09 -25.24
N SER A 39 23.20 26.02 -24.41
CA SER A 39 23.70 25.75 -23.05
C SER A 39 22.66 26.00 -21.96
N GLY A 40 21.39 26.18 -22.34
CA GLY A 40 20.29 26.53 -21.46
C GLY A 40 20.08 28.04 -21.31
N SER A 41 18.84 28.42 -21.05
CA SER A 41 18.41 29.82 -20.88
C SER A 41 17.99 30.15 -19.45
N ALA A 42 18.40 29.33 -18.49
CA ALA A 42 18.12 29.56 -17.08
C ALA A 42 18.77 30.89 -16.62
N ARG A 43 17.98 31.71 -15.92
CA ARG A 43 18.44 32.95 -15.30
C ARG A 43 17.82 33.13 -13.94
N TRP A 44 18.39 34.02 -13.15
CA TRP A 44 17.77 34.47 -11.91
C TRP A 44 16.44 35.18 -12.20
N GLY A 45 15.40 34.76 -11.50
CA GLY A 45 14.08 35.41 -11.53
C GLY A 45 14.09 36.72 -10.75
N THR A 46 13.24 37.66 -11.17
CA THR A 46 13.02 38.90 -10.43
C THR A 46 11.97 38.74 -9.34
N LEU A 47 11.94 39.65 -8.37
CA LEU A 47 10.90 39.65 -7.33
C LEU A 47 9.48 39.80 -7.91
N LYS A 48 9.34 40.54 -9.01
CA LYS A 48 8.05 40.73 -9.69
C LYS A 48 7.54 39.42 -10.29
N GLU A 49 8.43 38.66 -10.91
CA GLU A 49 8.12 37.32 -11.47
C GLU A 49 7.78 36.33 -10.35
N GLY A 50 8.59 36.32 -9.27
CA GLY A 50 8.35 35.44 -8.11
C GLY A 50 6.98 35.63 -7.47
N LYS A 51 6.52 36.87 -7.35
CA LYS A 51 5.19 37.19 -6.78
C LYS A 51 4.04 36.63 -7.60
N GLN A 52 4.21 36.38 -8.90
CA GLN A 52 3.15 35.83 -9.74
C GLN A 52 2.85 34.36 -9.36
N PHE A 53 3.83 33.61 -8.85
CA PHE A 53 3.66 32.22 -8.42
C PHE A 53 2.90 32.08 -7.10
N ARG A 54 2.78 33.15 -6.32
CA ARG A 54 2.03 33.19 -5.06
C ARG A 54 0.56 33.56 -5.28
N ASP A 55 -0.27 33.16 -4.34
CA ASP A 55 -1.55 33.81 -4.06
C ASP A 55 -1.28 35.01 -3.14
N LEU A 56 -1.57 36.22 -3.64
CA LEU A 56 -1.40 37.47 -2.89
C LEU A 56 -2.69 37.90 -2.17
N THR A 57 -3.78 37.19 -2.39
CA THR A 57 -5.09 37.48 -1.78
C THR A 57 -5.30 36.71 -0.49
N THR A 58 -4.83 35.46 -0.45
CA THR A 58 -5.00 34.53 0.67
C THR A 58 -3.63 34.01 1.08
N GLU A 59 -3.08 34.51 2.19
CA GLU A 59 -1.69 34.22 2.58
C GLU A 59 -1.45 32.74 2.89
N ASP A 60 -2.41 32.09 3.53
CA ASP A 60 -2.37 30.67 3.88
C ASP A 60 -2.58 29.74 2.67
N ASN A 61 -2.97 30.23 1.50
CA ASN A 61 -3.05 29.46 0.25
C ASN A 61 -1.70 29.36 -0.48
N ASN A 62 -0.58 29.29 0.26
CA ASN A 62 0.76 29.26 -0.32
C ASN A 62 1.66 28.26 0.39
N LEU A 63 2.47 27.52 -0.38
CA LEU A 63 3.71 26.95 0.11
C LEU A 63 4.76 28.06 0.27
N ILE A 64 5.35 28.13 1.45
CA ILE A 64 6.36 29.13 1.80
C ILE A 64 7.74 28.58 1.44
N PHE A 65 8.47 29.29 0.57
CA PHE A 65 9.87 28.94 0.23
C PHE A 65 10.86 29.90 0.88
N THR A 66 10.57 31.20 0.79
CA THR A 66 11.37 32.29 1.38
C THR A 66 10.44 33.45 1.74
N GLN A 67 11.00 34.54 2.30
CA GLN A 67 10.24 35.77 2.56
C GLN A 67 9.49 36.30 1.32
N ASN A 68 10.08 36.17 0.13
CA ASN A 68 9.56 36.78 -1.10
C ASN A 68 8.95 35.78 -2.09
N PHE A 69 9.36 34.52 -2.03
CA PHE A 69 8.99 33.48 -2.99
C PHE A 69 8.17 32.37 -2.31
N GLY A 70 7.18 31.87 -3.02
CA GLY A 70 6.30 30.78 -2.62
C GLY A 70 5.47 30.34 -3.81
N LEU A 71 4.62 29.35 -3.59
CA LEU A 71 3.80 28.76 -4.63
C LEU A 71 2.36 28.61 -4.14
N ALA A 72 1.40 29.12 -4.90
CA ALA A 72 -0.02 28.98 -4.57
C ALA A 72 -0.40 27.49 -4.52
N LEU A 73 -1.10 27.05 -3.47
CA LEU A 73 -1.58 25.67 -3.34
C LEU A 73 -2.72 25.39 -4.32
N HIS A 74 -3.66 26.34 -4.41
CA HIS A 74 -4.80 26.26 -5.31
C HIS A 74 -5.05 27.58 -6.03
N ARG A 75 -5.41 27.52 -7.32
CA ARG A 75 -5.87 28.67 -8.09
C ARG A 75 -7.25 28.41 -8.68
N PRO A 76 -8.16 29.40 -8.72
CA PRO A 76 -9.49 29.23 -9.32
C PRO A 76 -9.47 28.82 -10.80
N LYS A 77 -8.41 29.20 -11.53
CA LYS A 77 -8.20 28.85 -12.93
C LYS A 77 -6.77 28.40 -13.13
N PHE A 78 -6.61 27.25 -13.78
CA PHE A 78 -5.31 26.72 -14.16
C PHE A 78 -4.61 27.65 -15.14
N ASN A 79 -3.37 27.98 -14.84
CA ASN A 79 -2.44 28.76 -15.64
C ASN A 79 -1.15 27.96 -15.85
N PRO A 80 -0.92 27.44 -17.07
CA PRO A 80 0.29 26.65 -17.40
C PRO A 80 1.64 27.34 -17.10
N GLU A 81 1.66 28.68 -17.04
CA GLU A 81 2.88 29.45 -16.75
C GLU A 81 3.21 29.51 -15.25
N LEU A 82 2.19 29.48 -14.40
CA LEU A 82 2.32 29.72 -12.95
C LEU A 82 2.07 28.48 -12.10
N ASP A 83 1.22 27.57 -12.57
CA ASP A 83 0.94 26.34 -11.85
C ASP A 83 2.08 25.35 -12.08
N ARG A 84 2.66 24.92 -10.97
CA ARG A 84 3.80 24.00 -10.90
C ARG A 84 3.45 22.82 -10.02
N ASN A 85 4.23 21.75 -10.12
CA ASN A 85 4.16 20.65 -9.18
C ASN A 85 4.41 21.20 -7.75
N LEU A 86 3.56 20.82 -6.81
CA LEU A 86 3.64 21.23 -5.40
C LEU A 86 4.72 20.46 -4.62
N ASN A 87 5.34 19.44 -5.24
CA ASN A 87 6.48 18.73 -4.66
C ASN A 87 7.70 19.66 -4.57
N VAL A 88 8.28 19.75 -3.36
CA VAL A 88 9.44 20.60 -3.08
C VAL A 88 10.59 19.74 -2.59
N LEU A 89 11.75 19.90 -3.24
CA LEU A 89 13.01 19.29 -2.80
C LEU A 89 13.85 20.34 -2.06
N VAL A 90 14.08 20.13 -0.78
CA VAL A 90 14.93 20.99 0.05
C VAL A 90 16.28 20.32 0.26
N VAL A 91 17.32 20.83 -0.41
CA VAL A 91 18.68 20.31 -0.30
C VAL A 91 19.49 21.17 0.67
N GLY A 92 20.11 20.53 1.66
CA GLY A 92 20.99 21.20 2.61
C GLY A 92 21.71 20.21 3.51
N GLY A 93 22.96 20.53 3.88
CA GLY A 93 23.76 19.72 4.79
C GLY A 93 23.14 19.56 6.19
N SER A 94 23.72 18.71 7.03
CA SER A 94 23.33 18.65 8.45
C SER A 94 23.51 20.02 9.11
N GLY A 95 22.59 20.42 9.99
CA GLY A 95 22.63 21.72 10.68
C GLY A 95 22.27 22.95 9.83
N SER A 96 21.98 22.80 8.52
CA SER A 96 21.58 23.92 7.63
C SER A 96 20.21 24.54 7.94
N GLY A 97 19.49 24.03 8.95
CA GLY A 97 18.19 24.56 9.36
C GLY A 97 17.02 24.17 8.46
N LYS A 98 17.09 23.04 7.72
CA LYS A 98 15.98 22.55 6.86
C LYS A 98 14.63 22.54 7.58
N THR A 99 14.60 21.97 8.78
CA THR A 99 13.39 21.90 9.61
C THR A 99 12.93 23.31 10.01
N PHE A 100 13.81 24.10 10.62
CA PHE A 100 13.46 25.43 11.15
C PHE A 100 13.08 26.45 10.06
N ASN A 101 13.76 26.43 8.91
CA ASN A 101 13.58 27.44 7.86
C ASN A 101 12.51 27.08 6.82
N TYR A 102 12.17 25.80 6.65
CA TYR A 102 11.20 25.35 5.65
C TYR A 102 10.02 24.59 6.26
N VAL A 103 10.27 23.52 7.02
CA VAL A 103 9.20 22.68 7.57
C VAL A 103 8.37 23.46 8.58
N THR A 104 9.01 24.07 9.59
CA THR A 104 8.34 24.80 10.67
C THR A 104 7.45 25.93 10.17
N PRO A 105 7.88 26.82 9.24
CA PRO A 105 7.00 27.85 8.70
C PRO A 105 5.77 27.30 7.98
N ASN A 106 5.91 26.22 7.21
CA ASN A 106 4.78 25.64 6.47
C ASN A 106 3.78 24.91 7.38
N ILE A 107 4.24 24.23 8.45
CA ILE A 107 3.31 23.64 9.43
C ILE A 107 2.58 24.70 10.25
N CYS A 108 3.23 25.84 10.53
CA CYS A 108 2.63 26.93 11.28
C CYS A 108 1.50 27.65 10.53
N GLN A 109 1.33 27.39 9.22
CA GLN A 109 0.22 27.94 8.46
C GLN A 109 -1.12 27.33 8.84
N LEU A 110 -1.14 26.10 9.37
CA LEU A 110 -2.37 25.40 9.78
C LEU A 110 -3.48 25.40 8.72
N ASN A 111 -3.08 25.30 7.45
CA ASN A 111 -3.93 25.52 6.27
C ASN A 111 -4.45 24.24 5.63
N THR A 112 -3.99 23.06 6.08
CA THR A 112 -4.34 21.75 5.52
C THR A 112 -4.24 20.66 6.58
N SER A 113 -4.59 19.41 6.25
CA SER A 113 -4.18 18.26 7.05
C SER A 113 -2.71 17.90 6.79
N TYR A 114 -2.01 17.45 7.83
CA TYR A 114 -0.56 17.23 7.78
C TYR A 114 -0.20 15.77 8.05
N PHE A 115 0.73 15.24 7.27
CA PHE A 115 1.49 14.04 7.60
C PHE A 115 2.96 14.43 7.70
N ILE A 116 3.51 14.38 8.90
CA ILE A 116 4.84 14.89 9.25
C ILE A 116 5.70 13.70 9.65
N THR A 117 6.74 13.43 8.86
CA THR A 117 7.81 12.54 9.29
C THR A 117 8.72 13.31 10.26
N ASP A 118 8.84 12.82 11.49
CA ASP A 118 9.62 13.43 12.56
C ASP A 118 10.68 12.46 13.09
N PRO A 119 11.79 12.27 12.36
CA PRO A 119 12.72 11.20 12.71
C PRO A 119 13.46 11.38 14.03
N LYS A 120 13.48 12.62 14.54
CA LYS A 120 14.10 12.98 15.82
C LYS A 120 13.09 12.94 16.98
N GLY A 121 11.79 12.84 16.69
CA GLY A 121 10.73 12.92 17.70
C GLY A 121 10.68 14.27 18.43
N THR A 122 11.17 15.34 17.82
CA THR A 122 11.20 16.69 18.44
C THR A 122 10.05 17.56 17.96
N LEU A 123 9.61 17.42 16.70
CA LEU A 123 8.58 18.29 16.12
C LEU A 123 7.23 18.15 16.82
N LEU A 124 6.82 16.94 17.21
CA LEU A 124 5.57 16.77 17.95
C LEU A 124 5.61 17.53 19.28
N LYS A 125 6.74 17.54 19.98
CA LYS A 125 6.91 18.27 21.25
C LYS A 125 6.97 19.78 21.04
N ASP A 126 7.63 20.22 19.98
CA ASP A 126 7.88 21.64 19.69
C ASP A 126 6.68 22.34 19.04
N ALA A 127 5.83 21.62 18.30
CA ALA A 127 4.75 22.20 17.51
C ALA A 127 3.39 21.48 17.66
N GLY A 128 3.30 20.37 18.39
CA GLY A 128 2.05 19.63 18.55
C GLY A 128 0.94 20.45 19.21
N PHE A 129 1.29 21.30 20.19
CA PHE A 129 0.33 22.18 20.85
C PHE A 129 -0.31 23.18 19.88
N LEU A 130 0.43 23.64 18.86
CA LEU A 130 -0.09 24.56 17.86
C LEU A 130 -1.27 23.95 17.10
N PHE A 131 -1.20 22.65 16.82
CA PHE A 131 -2.27 21.91 16.17
C PHE A 131 -3.48 21.76 17.10
N THR A 132 -3.27 21.27 18.33
CA THR A 132 -4.38 21.04 19.28
C THR A 132 -5.12 22.33 19.62
N ASP A 133 -4.40 23.43 19.81
CA ASP A 133 -4.97 24.74 20.16
C ASP A 133 -5.81 25.33 19.01
N ASN A 134 -5.62 24.84 17.79
CA ASN A 134 -6.35 25.27 16.59
C ASN A 134 -7.34 24.21 16.07
N GLY A 135 -7.74 23.27 16.94
CA GLY A 135 -8.81 22.32 16.66
C GLY A 135 -8.42 21.13 15.78
N TYR A 136 -7.12 20.85 15.63
CA TYR A 136 -6.67 19.64 14.94
C TYR A 136 -6.77 18.41 15.85
N LYS A 137 -7.15 17.28 15.24
CA LYS A 137 -6.88 15.95 15.81
C LYS A 137 -5.41 15.62 15.57
N VAL A 138 -4.61 15.64 16.62
CA VAL A 138 -3.20 15.25 16.56
C VAL A 138 -3.09 13.74 16.77
N LYS A 139 -2.39 13.05 15.86
CA LYS A 139 -2.15 11.61 15.90
C LYS A 139 -0.65 11.36 15.93
N SER A 140 -0.19 10.41 16.74
CA SER A 140 1.23 10.06 16.88
C SER A 140 1.43 8.59 16.54
N PHE A 141 2.31 8.30 15.57
CA PHE A 141 2.78 6.94 15.30
C PHE A 141 4.28 6.90 15.60
N ASN A 142 4.64 6.27 16.72
CA ASN A 142 5.98 6.32 17.29
C ASN A 142 6.58 4.91 17.33
N THR A 143 7.55 4.63 16.45
CA THR A 143 8.24 3.34 16.42
C THR A 143 9.50 3.31 17.30
N ILE A 144 9.84 4.42 17.95
CA ILE A 144 10.97 4.52 18.89
C ILE A 144 10.48 4.21 20.32
N ASN A 145 9.42 4.89 20.76
CA ASN A 145 8.74 4.60 22.02
C ASN A 145 7.30 4.14 21.73
N LEU A 146 7.11 2.82 21.73
CA LEU A 146 5.82 2.20 21.40
C LEU A 146 4.72 2.56 22.39
N ASP A 147 5.06 2.83 23.66
CA ASP A 147 4.10 3.22 24.71
C ASP A 147 3.53 4.63 24.48
N GLU A 148 4.20 5.46 23.67
CA GLU A 148 3.76 6.81 23.28
C GLU A 148 3.19 6.84 21.86
N SER A 149 2.88 5.68 21.28
CA SER A 149 2.29 5.55 19.95
C SER A 149 0.79 5.23 20.01
N MET A 150 0.07 5.71 19.01
CA MET A 150 -1.26 5.21 18.68
C MET A 150 -1.14 3.92 17.86
N HIS A 151 -2.21 3.14 17.85
CA HIS A 151 -2.29 1.86 17.16
C HIS A 151 -2.67 2.06 15.68
N TYR A 152 -2.05 1.27 14.79
CA TYR A 152 -2.26 1.32 13.35
C TYR A 152 -2.51 -0.07 12.78
N ASN A 153 -3.71 -0.33 12.29
CA ASN A 153 -3.99 -1.58 11.58
C ASN A 153 -4.02 -1.33 10.06
N PRO A 154 -2.98 -1.72 9.30
CA PRO A 154 -2.96 -1.51 7.85
C PRO A 154 -4.05 -2.28 7.10
N LEU A 155 -4.48 -3.44 7.63
CA LEU A 155 -5.52 -4.23 6.97
C LEU A 155 -6.88 -3.53 6.99
N LYS A 156 -7.15 -2.64 7.96
CA LYS A 156 -8.40 -1.84 8.00
C LYS A 156 -8.66 -1.07 6.70
N TYR A 157 -7.60 -0.70 5.98
CA TYR A 157 -7.65 0.07 4.73
C TYR A 157 -7.75 -0.83 3.49
N VAL A 158 -7.65 -2.15 3.65
CA VAL A 158 -7.70 -3.15 2.59
C VAL A 158 -9.12 -3.71 2.51
N LYS A 159 -9.91 -3.27 1.53
CA LYS A 159 -11.35 -3.60 1.47
C LYS A 159 -11.70 -4.48 0.29
N THR A 160 -11.05 -4.28 -0.85
CA THR A 160 -11.34 -4.99 -2.11
C THR A 160 -10.25 -6.01 -2.45
N ASP A 161 -10.53 -6.91 -3.38
CA ASP A 161 -9.53 -7.88 -3.87
C ASP A 161 -8.32 -7.17 -4.48
N THR A 162 -8.55 -6.06 -5.16
CA THR A 162 -7.48 -5.20 -5.71
C THR A 162 -6.63 -4.57 -4.61
N ASP A 163 -7.24 -4.18 -3.49
CA ASP A 163 -6.49 -3.67 -2.34
C ASP A 163 -5.64 -4.77 -1.71
N ILE A 164 -6.15 -6.01 -1.60
CA ILE A 164 -5.38 -7.14 -1.08
C ILE A 164 -4.14 -7.36 -1.93
N LEU A 165 -4.31 -7.44 -3.26
CA LEU A 165 -3.19 -7.62 -4.18
C LEU A 165 -2.18 -6.47 -4.08
N SER A 166 -2.66 -5.23 -3.97
CA SER A 166 -1.80 -4.05 -3.83
C SER A 166 -1.03 -4.05 -2.50
N PHE A 167 -1.71 -4.40 -1.41
CA PHE A 167 -1.12 -4.53 -0.08
C PHE A 167 -0.05 -5.62 -0.06
N VAL A 168 -0.35 -6.81 -0.57
CA VAL A 168 0.61 -7.93 -0.61
C VAL A 168 1.85 -7.58 -1.45
N ASN A 169 1.66 -6.94 -2.61
CA ASN A 169 2.78 -6.47 -3.42
C ASN A 169 3.63 -5.44 -2.66
N CYS A 170 2.99 -4.44 -2.05
CA CYS A 170 3.67 -3.43 -1.24
C CYS A 170 4.43 -4.10 -0.07
N TYR A 171 3.81 -5.05 0.62
CA TYR A 171 4.39 -5.75 1.75
C TYR A 171 5.65 -6.54 1.36
N ILE A 172 5.60 -7.31 0.26
CA ILE A 172 6.75 -8.07 -0.23
C ILE A 172 7.87 -7.12 -0.70
N MET A 173 7.53 -6.04 -1.41
CA MET A 173 8.51 -5.04 -1.84
C MET A 173 9.26 -4.40 -0.67
N ASN A 174 8.56 -4.11 0.44
CA ASN A 174 9.17 -3.47 1.61
C ASN A 174 9.83 -4.46 2.59
N THR A 175 9.68 -5.77 2.38
CA THR A 175 10.35 -6.82 3.18
C THR A 175 11.44 -7.55 2.40
N ASN A 176 11.52 -7.35 1.09
CA ASN A 176 12.72 -7.59 0.31
C ASN A 176 13.75 -6.55 0.79
N GLY A 177 14.80 -6.97 1.51
CA GLY A 177 15.89 -6.06 1.86
C GLY A 177 16.60 -5.49 0.62
N ASP A 178 17.68 -4.72 0.80
CA ASP A 178 18.46 -4.09 -0.28
C ASP A 178 19.17 -5.08 -1.25
N GLY A 179 18.86 -6.37 -1.17
CA GLY A 179 19.39 -7.43 -2.03
C GLY A 179 18.75 -7.44 -3.43
N LYS A 180 19.35 -8.23 -4.33
CA LYS A 180 18.75 -8.49 -5.65
C LYS A 180 17.36 -9.10 -5.49
N ALA A 181 16.42 -8.70 -6.35
CA ALA A 181 15.10 -9.31 -6.45
C ALA A 181 15.21 -10.85 -6.43
N GLY A 182 14.40 -11.49 -5.59
CA GLY A 182 14.43 -12.93 -5.41
C GLY A 182 13.99 -13.66 -6.67
N ASP A 183 14.10 -15.00 -6.67
CA ASP A 183 13.51 -15.81 -7.74
C ASP A 183 11.99 -15.52 -7.82
N PRO A 184 11.45 -15.16 -9.00
CA PRO A 184 10.03 -14.89 -9.17
C PRO A 184 9.12 -16.02 -8.69
N PHE A 185 9.60 -17.27 -8.71
CA PHE A 185 8.85 -18.41 -8.20
C PHE A 185 8.52 -18.26 -6.71
N TRP A 186 9.50 -17.90 -5.87
CA TRP A 186 9.29 -17.73 -4.43
C TRP A 186 8.38 -16.55 -4.16
N GLU A 187 8.65 -15.40 -4.78
CA GLU A 187 7.83 -14.20 -4.57
C GLU A 187 6.38 -14.42 -5.01
N ASN A 188 6.14 -15.07 -6.16
CA ASN A 188 4.78 -15.34 -6.62
C ASN A 188 4.06 -16.33 -5.70
N SER A 189 4.75 -17.34 -5.19
CA SER A 189 4.17 -18.30 -4.25
C SER A 189 3.79 -17.64 -2.92
N GLU A 190 4.66 -16.77 -2.40
CA GLU A 190 4.38 -15.96 -1.20
C GLU A 190 3.20 -15.01 -1.42
N LYS A 191 3.12 -14.36 -2.59
CA LYS A 191 1.99 -13.50 -2.96
C LYS A 191 0.67 -14.26 -2.90
N MET A 192 0.62 -15.46 -3.47
CA MET A 192 -0.59 -16.28 -3.49
C MET A 192 -1.00 -16.70 -2.09
N LEU A 193 -0.05 -17.12 -1.25
CA LEU A 193 -0.32 -17.47 0.14
C LEU A 193 -0.84 -16.27 0.92
N TYR A 194 -0.14 -15.13 0.94
CA TYR A 194 -0.60 -13.94 1.65
C TYR A 194 -1.95 -13.42 1.16
N THR A 195 -2.17 -13.43 -0.17
CA THR A 195 -3.47 -13.04 -0.74
C THR A 195 -4.58 -13.94 -0.22
N SER A 196 -4.37 -15.25 -0.21
CA SER A 196 -5.36 -16.20 0.30
C SER A 196 -5.66 -16.01 1.78
N LEU A 197 -4.63 -15.75 2.61
CA LEU A 197 -4.79 -15.58 4.05
C LEU A 197 -5.49 -14.26 4.41
N ILE A 198 -5.13 -13.16 3.74
CA ILE A 198 -5.77 -11.86 3.98
C ILE A 198 -7.22 -11.88 3.50
N ALA A 199 -7.49 -12.50 2.34
CA ALA A 199 -8.86 -12.69 1.85
C ALA A 199 -9.67 -13.57 2.81
N LEU A 200 -9.08 -14.66 3.34
CA LEU A 200 -9.72 -15.51 4.33
C LEU A 200 -10.13 -14.72 5.58
N LEU A 201 -9.24 -13.87 6.12
CA LEU A 201 -9.58 -13.03 7.27
C LEU A 201 -10.69 -12.02 6.94
N ARG A 202 -10.58 -11.33 5.79
CA ARG A 202 -11.57 -10.32 5.38
C ARG A 202 -12.96 -10.92 5.20
N ASP A 203 -13.05 -12.09 4.57
CA ASP A 203 -14.31 -12.65 4.10
C ASP A 203 -14.98 -13.59 5.09
N TRP A 204 -14.22 -14.25 5.99
CA TRP A 204 -14.75 -15.34 6.80
C TRP A 204 -14.55 -15.18 8.31
N PHE A 205 -13.74 -14.22 8.75
CA PHE A 205 -13.48 -13.96 10.17
C PHE A 205 -14.20 -12.69 10.65
N PRO A 206 -14.48 -12.58 11.96
CA PRO A 206 -15.00 -11.35 12.53
C PRO A 206 -14.09 -10.14 12.25
N PRO A 207 -14.65 -8.91 12.11
CA PRO A 207 -13.85 -7.71 11.83
C PRO A 207 -12.73 -7.43 12.84
N GLU A 208 -12.92 -7.80 14.11
CA GLU A 208 -11.92 -7.69 15.18
C GLU A 208 -10.67 -8.53 14.92
N ASP A 209 -10.79 -9.63 14.19
CA ASP A 209 -9.68 -10.50 13.81
C ASP A 209 -8.99 -10.02 12.53
N TYR A 210 -9.48 -8.99 11.85
CA TYR A 210 -8.91 -8.50 10.59
C TYR A 210 -7.68 -7.62 10.80
N ASN A 211 -6.59 -8.22 11.28
CA ASN A 211 -5.33 -7.56 11.61
C ASN A 211 -4.11 -8.46 11.32
N LEU A 212 -2.90 -7.90 11.40
CA LEU A 212 -1.66 -8.64 11.08
C LEU A 212 -1.32 -9.72 12.10
N SER A 213 -1.81 -9.62 13.34
CA SER A 213 -1.64 -10.66 14.36
C SER A 213 -2.37 -11.94 13.98
N SER A 214 -3.59 -11.81 13.46
CA SER A 214 -4.38 -12.94 12.96
C SER A 214 -3.78 -13.53 11.69
N LEU A 215 -3.20 -12.69 10.82
CA LEU A 215 -2.45 -13.16 9.64
C LEU A 215 -1.27 -14.06 10.04
N LEU A 216 -0.48 -13.64 11.03
CA LEU A 216 0.60 -14.45 11.60
C LEU A 216 0.07 -15.77 12.18
N THR A 217 -1.08 -15.70 12.86
CA THR A 217 -1.73 -16.87 13.46
C THR A 217 -2.16 -17.86 12.38
N LEU A 218 -2.80 -17.42 11.29
CA LEU A 218 -3.15 -18.28 10.16
C LEU A 218 -1.92 -18.87 9.47
N LEU A 219 -0.85 -18.08 9.32
CA LEU A 219 0.39 -18.60 8.73
C LEU A 219 1.02 -19.69 9.61
N SER A 220 0.95 -19.55 10.93
CA SER A 220 1.43 -20.60 11.85
C SER A 220 0.60 -21.89 11.78
N MET A 221 -0.64 -21.82 11.30
CA MET A 221 -1.50 -22.99 11.03
C MET A 221 -1.17 -23.70 9.72
N ALA A 222 -0.38 -23.07 8.83
CA ALA A 222 0.13 -23.69 7.62
C ALA A 222 1.28 -24.65 7.99
N GLU A 223 0.95 -25.88 8.41
CA GLU A 223 1.93 -26.93 8.65
C GLU A 223 2.13 -27.76 7.37
N ALA A 224 3.38 -28.14 7.06
CA ALA A 224 3.68 -29.05 5.96
C ALA A 224 4.60 -30.18 6.45
N ARG A 225 4.28 -31.43 6.07
CA ARG A 225 5.07 -32.62 6.38
C ARG A 225 5.70 -33.17 5.11
N GLU A 226 7.02 -33.34 5.11
CA GLU A 226 7.78 -33.78 3.93
C GLU A 226 7.45 -35.24 3.53
N ASN A 227 7.03 -36.07 4.48
CA ASN A 227 6.84 -37.51 4.30
C ASN A 227 5.36 -37.93 4.20
N ASP A 228 4.43 -36.98 4.18
CA ASP A 228 2.99 -37.27 4.13
C ASP A 228 2.27 -36.24 3.25
N GLU A 229 2.13 -36.57 1.97
CA GLU A 229 1.43 -35.71 0.99
C GLU A 229 -0.08 -35.64 1.25
N ASN A 230 -0.64 -36.57 2.04
CA ASN A 230 -2.05 -36.57 2.41
C ASN A 230 -2.32 -35.79 3.70
N PHE A 231 -1.27 -35.30 4.37
CA PHE A 231 -1.42 -34.50 5.57
C PHE A 231 -2.18 -33.21 5.27
N LYS A 232 -3.23 -32.96 6.07
CA LYS A 232 -4.01 -31.72 6.04
C LYS A 232 -3.65 -30.91 7.27
N SER A 233 -3.08 -29.73 7.06
CA SER A 233 -2.82 -28.77 8.13
C SER A 233 -4.12 -28.19 8.68
N PRO A 234 -4.08 -27.57 9.88
CA PRO A 234 -5.24 -26.82 10.38
C PRO A 234 -5.72 -25.73 9.39
N LEU A 235 -4.81 -25.10 8.65
CA LEU A 235 -5.17 -24.16 7.59
C LEU A 235 -5.88 -24.85 6.41
N ASP A 236 -5.42 -26.03 5.99
CA ASP A 236 -6.11 -26.82 4.95
C ASP A 236 -7.54 -27.16 5.37
N LEU A 237 -7.76 -27.49 6.66
CA LEU A 237 -9.08 -27.79 7.21
C LEU A 237 -10.01 -26.55 7.24
N LEU A 238 -9.48 -25.33 7.36
CA LEU A 238 -10.27 -24.10 7.24
C LEU A 238 -10.76 -23.89 5.81
N PHE A 239 -9.89 -24.04 4.82
CA PHE A 239 -10.30 -23.94 3.41
C PHE A 239 -11.23 -25.07 2.98
N LEU A 240 -11.07 -26.28 3.53
CA LEU A 240 -12.01 -27.38 3.29
C LEU A 240 -13.41 -27.11 3.87
N GLN A 241 -13.53 -26.37 4.96
CA GLN A 241 -14.84 -25.96 5.47
C GLN A 241 -15.58 -25.06 4.48
N ILE A 242 -14.86 -24.20 3.77
CA ILE A 242 -15.41 -23.35 2.72
C ILE A 242 -15.78 -24.19 1.50
N GLU A 243 -14.88 -25.08 1.07
CA GLU A 243 -15.05 -25.91 -0.12
C GLU A 243 -16.14 -26.98 0.00
N GLU A 244 -16.24 -27.66 1.15
CA GLU A 244 -17.16 -28.78 1.36
C GLU A 244 -18.39 -28.41 2.20
N GLY A 245 -18.38 -27.24 2.85
CA GLY A 245 -19.45 -26.81 3.74
C GLY A 245 -19.51 -27.56 5.08
N LYS A 246 -18.45 -28.30 5.44
CA LYS A 246 -18.43 -29.16 6.63
C LYS A 246 -17.18 -28.95 7.47
N ARG A 247 -17.32 -29.03 8.79
CA ARG A 247 -16.24 -28.99 9.78
C ARG A 247 -16.05 -30.35 10.45
N TYR A 248 -14.83 -30.63 10.86
CA TYR A 248 -14.45 -31.87 11.54
C TYR A 248 -14.36 -31.63 13.04
N ILE A 249 -15.17 -32.34 13.84
CA ILE A 249 -15.25 -32.13 15.31
C ILE A 249 -15.05 -33.47 16.02
N PRO A 250 -14.34 -33.51 17.17
CA PRO A 250 -14.26 -34.72 17.96
C PRO A 250 -15.61 -35.00 18.65
N ASN A 251 -16.05 -36.26 18.66
CA ASN A 251 -17.26 -36.70 19.34
C ASN A 251 -17.12 -36.50 20.87
N GLU A 252 -18.20 -36.11 21.55
CA GLU A 252 -18.20 -35.76 22.99
C GLU A 252 -17.54 -36.85 23.85
N GLY A 253 -16.36 -36.53 24.40
CA GLY A 253 -15.48 -37.44 25.13
C GLY A 253 -14.00 -37.25 24.80
N GLY A 254 -13.70 -36.72 23.60
CA GLY A 254 -12.37 -36.23 23.21
C GLY A 254 -12.06 -34.87 23.84
N ALA A 255 -10.77 -34.58 24.05
CA ALA A 255 -10.32 -33.27 24.53
C ALA A 255 -10.95 -32.15 23.68
N PRO A 256 -11.37 -31.02 24.29
CA PRO A 256 -12.13 -29.98 23.59
C PRO A 256 -11.39 -29.54 22.32
N ALA A 257 -12.14 -29.41 21.23
CA ALA A 257 -11.62 -28.77 20.02
C ALA A 257 -11.02 -27.41 20.42
N PRO A 258 -9.82 -27.05 19.91
CA PRO A 258 -9.15 -25.84 20.34
C PRO A 258 -10.07 -24.64 20.09
N SER A 259 -10.51 -23.99 21.17
CA SER A 259 -11.26 -22.75 21.09
C SER A 259 -10.41 -21.74 20.33
N MET A 260 -10.99 -21.09 19.32
CA MET A 260 -10.41 -19.89 18.69
C MET A 260 -10.49 -18.76 19.70
N GLY A 261 -9.52 -18.73 20.62
CA GLY A 261 -9.29 -17.65 21.58
C GLY A 261 -7.82 -17.24 21.49
N ILE A 262 -7.60 -15.93 21.42
CA ILE A 262 -6.30 -15.26 21.23
C ILE A 262 -5.47 -15.33 22.53
N SER A 263 -5.12 -16.53 23.01
CA SER A 263 -4.12 -16.66 24.06
C SER A 263 -3.50 -18.06 24.09
N GLY A 264 -2.21 -18.14 23.77
CA GLY A 264 -1.39 -19.31 24.10
C GLY A 264 -0.68 -19.94 22.91
N LEU A 265 0.57 -19.54 22.70
CA LEU A 265 1.54 -20.10 21.75
C LEU A 265 2.02 -21.52 22.14
N SER A 266 1.16 -22.38 22.68
CA SER A 266 1.49 -23.80 22.86
C SER A 266 0.29 -24.70 22.57
N ARG A 267 0.51 -25.72 21.73
CA ARG A 267 -0.40 -26.86 21.58
C ARG A 267 0.40 -28.12 21.88
N ASN A 268 0.13 -28.73 23.03
CA ASN A 268 0.55 -30.10 23.30
C ASN A 268 -0.35 -31.05 22.52
N PHE A 269 0.19 -31.73 21.51
CA PHE A 269 -0.46 -32.91 20.95
C PHE A 269 -0.21 -34.10 21.89
N GLY A 270 -1.22 -34.44 22.69
CA GLY A 270 -1.21 -35.70 23.43
C GLY A 270 -1.30 -36.87 22.45
N THR A 271 -0.29 -37.74 22.44
CA THR A 271 -0.32 -39.04 21.78
C THR A 271 -1.32 -39.94 22.50
N GLY A 272 -2.58 -39.94 22.05
CA GLY A 272 -3.61 -40.88 22.50
C GLY A 272 -3.57 -42.17 21.66
N ASN A 273 -3.55 -43.32 22.35
CA ASN A 273 -3.52 -44.65 21.76
C ASN A 273 -4.74 -44.94 20.87
N ALA A 274 -4.49 -45.57 19.72
CA ALA A 274 -5.51 -46.04 18.79
C ALA A 274 -6.11 -47.38 19.25
N THR A 275 -7.34 -47.34 19.75
CA THR A 275 -8.28 -48.46 19.72
C THR A 275 -9.58 -47.94 19.11
N GLY A 276 -10.06 -48.64 18.07
CA GLY A 276 -11.04 -48.10 17.12
C GLY A 276 -12.40 -47.77 17.71
N ASP A 277 -12.79 -46.51 17.58
CA ASP A 277 -13.95 -46.07 16.82
C ASP A 277 -13.62 -44.65 16.33
N SER A 278 -14.23 -44.16 15.23
CA SER A 278 -13.85 -42.85 14.69
C SER A 278 -14.35 -41.74 15.61
N ASP A 279 -13.46 -41.26 16.48
CA ASP A 279 -13.65 -40.19 17.47
C ASP A 279 -14.03 -38.82 16.88
N TRP A 280 -14.36 -38.74 15.59
CA TRP A 280 -14.58 -37.51 14.85
C TRP A 280 -15.74 -37.63 13.88
N SER A 281 -16.56 -36.59 13.80
CA SER A 281 -17.71 -36.51 12.90
C SER A 281 -17.69 -35.24 12.05
N TRP A 282 -18.28 -35.35 10.86
CA TRP A 282 -18.50 -34.22 9.96
C TRP A 282 -19.81 -33.53 10.32
N GLU A 283 -19.71 -32.27 10.72
CA GLU A 283 -20.86 -31.41 10.94
C GLU A 283 -20.91 -30.28 9.91
N PRO A 284 -22.09 -29.70 9.63
CA PRO A 284 -22.18 -28.46 8.86
C PRO A 284 -21.30 -27.36 9.48
N THR A 285 -20.59 -26.61 8.63
CA THR A 285 -19.78 -25.48 9.11
C THR A 285 -20.66 -24.31 9.57
N ASN A 286 -20.17 -23.56 10.56
CA ASN A 286 -20.80 -22.33 11.03
C ASN A 286 -20.28 -21.08 10.29
N LEU A 287 -19.38 -21.26 9.31
CA LEU A 287 -18.83 -20.17 8.53
C LEU A 287 -19.92 -19.41 7.77
N LYS A 288 -19.82 -18.09 7.81
CA LYS A 288 -20.68 -17.17 7.08
C LYS A 288 -19.80 -16.10 6.46
N ARG A 289 -19.92 -15.90 5.15
CA ARG A 289 -19.16 -14.89 4.43
C ARG A 289 -19.63 -13.49 4.80
N ASN A 290 -18.71 -12.58 5.04
CA ASN A 290 -18.97 -11.23 5.53
C ASN A 290 -19.65 -10.33 4.49
N SER A 291 -19.34 -10.52 3.21
CA SER A 291 -19.81 -9.65 2.12
C SER A 291 -21.28 -9.86 1.74
N ASP A 292 -21.71 -11.11 1.61
CA ASP A 292 -23.03 -11.49 1.11
C ASP A 292 -23.84 -12.37 2.08
N GLY A 293 -23.22 -12.82 3.17
CA GLY A 293 -23.85 -13.68 4.16
C GLY A 293 -24.00 -15.14 3.75
N VAL A 294 -23.38 -15.56 2.64
CA VAL A 294 -23.44 -16.96 2.17
C VAL A 294 -22.82 -17.90 3.21
N ARG A 295 -23.48 -19.03 3.41
CA ARG A 295 -23.03 -20.10 4.31
C ARG A 295 -22.71 -21.34 3.46
N PRO A 296 -21.45 -21.80 3.44
CA PRO A 296 -21.06 -23.00 2.70
C PRO A 296 -21.91 -24.23 3.02
N ALA A 297 -22.34 -24.38 4.28
CA ALA A 297 -23.23 -25.46 4.71
C ALA A 297 -24.57 -25.51 3.95
N ASP A 298 -25.11 -24.36 3.55
CA ASP A 298 -26.44 -24.25 2.94
C ASP A 298 -26.40 -24.51 1.43
N CYS A 299 -25.23 -24.36 0.79
CA CYS A 299 -25.03 -24.58 -0.64
C CYS A 299 -24.21 -25.83 -0.98
N GLY A 300 -23.81 -26.62 0.02
CA GLY A 300 -23.02 -27.84 -0.17
C GLY A 300 -21.54 -27.58 -0.42
N GLY A 301 -21.03 -26.42 0.03
CA GLY A 301 -19.69 -25.94 -0.24
C GLY A 301 -19.64 -24.83 -1.29
N LEU A 302 -18.45 -24.28 -1.52
CA LEU A 302 -18.17 -23.28 -2.55
C LEU A 302 -17.04 -23.76 -3.44
N SER A 303 -17.18 -23.53 -4.75
CA SER A 303 -16.09 -23.79 -5.69
C SER A 303 -15.02 -22.69 -5.65
N PRO A 304 -13.80 -22.96 -6.12
CA PRO A 304 -12.75 -21.94 -6.20
C PRO A 304 -13.14 -20.70 -7.02
N ASP A 305 -14.05 -20.82 -7.99
CA ASP A 305 -14.50 -19.66 -8.78
C ASP A 305 -15.50 -18.76 -8.02
N GLU A 306 -16.08 -19.25 -6.92
CA GLU A 306 -17.08 -18.54 -6.11
C GLU A 306 -16.48 -17.85 -4.88
N ASP A 307 -15.22 -18.14 -4.53
CA ASP A 307 -14.54 -17.60 -3.36
C ASP A 307 -13.08 -17.24 -3.64
N PHE A 308 -12.75 -15.94 -3.51
CA PHE A 308 -11.43 -15.40 -3.86
C PHE A 308 -10.31 -15.97 -2.97
N ALA A 309 -10.57 -16.21 -1.68
CA ALA A 309 -9.59 -16.79 -0.77
C ALA A 309 -9.27 -18.24 -1.17
N LEU A 310 -10.31 -19.05 -1.40
CA LEU A 310 -10.22 -20.44 -1.81
C LEU A 310 -9.50 -20.59 -3.15
N MET A 311 -9.84 -19.74 -4.14
CA MET A 311 -9.15 -19.70 -5.44
C MET A 311 -7.64 -19.56 -5.29
N ASN A 312 -7.21 -18.54 -4.55
CA ASN A 312 -5.79 -18.24 -4.36
C ASN A 312 -5.09 -19.34 -3.57
N TYR A 313 -5.74 -19.90 -2.55
CA TYR A 313 -5.17 -20.98 -1.76
C TYR A 313 -4.98 -22.27 -2.58
N LYS A 314 -5.97 -22.64 -3.40
CA LYS A 314 -5.88 -23.80 -4.29
C LYS A 314 -4.78 -23.63 -5.32
N ASN A 315 -4.72 -22.46 -5.96
CA ASN A 315 -3.65 -22.15 -6.90
C ASN A 315 -2.27 -22.20 -6.21
N PHE A 316 -2.16 -21.70 -4.98
CA PHE A 316 -0.94 -21.80 -4.18
C PHE A 316 -0.55 -23.25 -3.91
N LYS A 317 -1.48 -24.11 -3.45
CA LYS A 317 -1.21 -25.53 -3.17
C LYS A 317 -0.74 -26.28 -4.41
N VAL A 318 -1.37 -26.01 -5.57
CA VAL A 318 -0.98 -26.60 -6.86
C VAL A 318 0.42 -26.14 -7.30
N ALA A 319 0.71 -24.85 -7.18
CA ALA A 319 2.01 -24.28 -7.58
C ALA A 319 3.15 -24.69 -6.65
N ALA A 320 2.91 -24.73 -5.33
CA ALA A 320 3.91 -25.00 -4.32
C ALA A 320 4.40 -26.46 -4.35
N GLY A 321 3.49 -27.43 -4.48
CA GLY A 321 3.81 -28.86 -4.47
C GLY A 321 4.79 -29.24 -3.34
N LYS A 322 5.92 -29.86 -3.68
CA LYS A 322 6.96 -30.29 -2.73
C LYS A 322 7.70 -29.15 -2.03
N THR A 323 7.57 -27.91 -2.52
CA THR A 323 8.26 -26.73 -1.96
C THR A 323 7.43 -25.99 -0.90
N LEU A 324 6.23 -26.50 -0.58
CA LEU A 324 5.27 -25.90 0.35
C LEU A 324 5.92 -25.47 1.68
N LYS A 325 6.69 -26.37 2.30
CA LYS A 325 7.36 -26.11 3.59
C LYS A 325 8.36 -24.95 3.48
N SER A 326 9.14 -24.90 2.41
CA SER A 326 10.12 -23.83 2.19
C SER A 326 9.44 -22.47 1.98
N ILE A 327 8.33 -22.43 1.23
CA ILE A 327 7.56 -21.20 1.02
C ILE A 327 6.98 -20.68 2.35
N ILE A 328 6.39 -21.58 3.16
CA ILE A 328 5.85 -21.21 4.48
C ILE A 328 6.94 -20.68 5.41
N ILE A 329 8.13 -21.29 5.42
CA ILE A 329 9.28 -20.80 6.18
C ILE A 329 9.65 -19.39 5.70
N SER A 330 9.72 -19.17 4.39
CA SER A 330 10.03 -17.86 3.80
C SER A 330 9.03 -16.78 4.23
N CYS A 331 7.72 -17.08 4.17
CA CYS A 331 6.68 -16.18 4.69
C CYS A 331 6.87 -15.88 6.19
N ASN A 332 7.16 -16.89 7.01
CA ASN A 332 7.35 -16.70 8.45
C ASN A 332 8.56 -15.81 8.76
N VAL A 333 9.65 -15.96 8.02
CA VAL A 333 10.84 -15.10 8.16
C VAL A 333 10.49 -13.64 7.85
N ARG A 334 9.70 -13.38 6.81
CA ARG A 334 9.27 -12.01 6.47
C ARG A 334 8.35 -11.38 7.51
N LEU A 335 7.51 -12.17 8.17
CA LEU A 335 6.60 -11.69 9.22
C LEU A 335 7.25 -11.63 10.61
N ALA A 336 8.47 -12.15 10.78
CA ALA A 336 9.16 -12.19 12.07
C ALA A 336 9.28 -10.82 12.77
N PRO A 337 9.55 -9.68 12.09
CA PRO A 337 9.61 -8.38 12.76
C PRO A 337 8.28 -8.00 13.46
N ILE A 338 7.16 -8.37 12.84
CA ILE A 338 5.80 -8.08 13.33
C ILE A 338 5.42 -9.00 14.49
N ALA A 339 6.05 -10.18 14.60
CA ALA A 339 5.80 -11.13 15.67
C ALA A 339 6.32 -10.67 17.04
N THR A 340 7.14 -9.63 17.10
CA THR A 340 7.62 -9.06 18.38
C THR A 340 6.46 -8.45 19.16
N ALA A 341 6.40 -8.68 20.48
CA ALA A 341 5.23 -8.31 21.29
C ALA A 341 4.87 -6.82 21.18
N GLY A 342 5.87 -5.93 21.16
CA GLY A 342 5.65 -4.49 21.02
C GLY A 342 5.06 -4.09 19.67
N VAL A 343 5.64 -4.56 18.56
CA VAL A 343 5.13 -4.26 17.21
C VAL A 343 3.77 -4.91 16.99
N ARG A 344 3.58 -6.13 17.50
CA ARG A 344 2.30 -6.82 17.43
C ARG A 344 1.19 -6.04 18.10
N SER A 345 1.44 -5.54 19.32
CA SER A 345 0.50 -4.68 20.04
C SER A 345 0.18 -3.44 19.22
N LEU A 346 1.21 -2.74 18.72
CA LEU A 346 1.05 -1.52 17.92
C LEU A 346 0.14 -1.70 16.69
N LEU A 347 0.11 -2.89 16.10
CA LEU A 347 -0.59 -3.18 14.84
C LEU A 347 -1.91 -3.94 15.01
N GLU A 348 -2.39 -4.11 16.24
CA GLU A 348 -3.56 -4.94 16.55
C GLU A 348 -4.89 -4.30 16.13
N TYR A 349 -5.06 -3.01 16.39
CA TYR A 349 -6.23 -2.23 16.01
C TYR A 349 -5.82 -0.85 15.47
N ASP A 350 -6.79 -0.05 15.01
CA ASP A 350 -6.50 1.25 14.39
C ASP A 350 -7.15 2.39 15.17
N GLU A 351 -6.31 3.33 15.58
CA GLU A 351 -6.69 4.63 16.14
C GLU A 351 -6.29 5.79 15.21
N MET A 352 -5.53 5.50 14.15
CA MET A 352 -4.97 6.51 13.25
C MET A 352 -6.01 7.14 12.33
N GLU A 353 -6.98 6.36 11.84
CA GLU A 353 -8.05 6.84 10.94
C GLU A 353 -7.49 7.57 9.70
N LEU A 354 -6.43 7.02 9.09
CA LEU A 354 -5.70 7.66 7.99
C LEU A 354 -6.56 7.89 6.73
N ASP A 355 -7.65 7.15 6.60
CA ASP A 355 -8.63 7.30 5.52
C ASP A 355 -9.44 8.60 5.62
N THR A 356 -9.44 9.25 6.80
CA THR A 356 -10.08 10.56 7.02
C THR A 356 -9.14 11.74 6.76
N LEU A 357 -7.87 11.47 6.41
CA LEU A 357 -6.87 12.51 6.19
C LEU A 357 -7.20 13.30 4.91
N GLY A 358 -7.53 14.58 5.07
CA GLY A 358 -7.92 15.46 3.97
C GLY A 358 -9.42 15.60 3.76
N ASP A 359 -10.26 15.00 4.62
CA ASP A 359 -11.70 15.26 4.61
C ASP A 359 -11.99 16.76 4.86
N PRO A 360 -12.96 17.37 4.14
CA PRO A 360 -13.23 18.81 4.25
C PRO A 360 -13.57 19.28 5.67
N ASP A 361 -14.18 18.41 6.46
CA ASP A 361 -14.62 18.70 7.83
C ASP A 361 -13.61 18.24 8.90
N ALA A 362 -12.46 17.68 8.50
CA ALA A 362 -11.46 17.14 9.42
C ALA A 362 -10.12 17.86 9.28
N LYS A 363 -9.64 18.40 10.41
CA LYS A 363 -8.27 18.90 10.55
C LYS A 363 -7.46 17.87 11.31
N VAL A 364 -6.56 17.16 10.63
CA VAL A 364 -5.76 16.08 11.22
C VAL A 364 -4.28 16.36 11.00
N ALA A 365 -3.48 16.17 12.04
CA ALA A 365 -2.03 16.25 11.97
C ALA A 365 -1.43 14.95 12.49
N VAL A 366 -0.84 14.17 11.59
CA VAL A 366 -0.19 12.90 11.88
C VAL A 366 1.31 13.12 12.00
N PHE A 367 1.90 12.68 13.11
CA PHE A 367 3.34 12.69 13.34
C PHE A 367 3.86 11.25 13.30
N GLY A 368 4.61 10.92 12.25
CA GLY A 368 5.35 9.66 12.13
C GLY A 368 6.74 9.80 12.74
N ILE A 369 6.90 9.36 13.98
CA ILE A 369 8.17 9.37 14.71
C ILE A 369 8.88 8.05 14.43
N LEU A 370 9.70 8.06 13.37
CA LEU A 370 10.39 6.89 12.84
C LEU A 370 11.89 7.10 12.96
N SER A 371 12.63 6.14 13.49
CA SER A 371 14.10 6.22 13.57
C SER A 371 14.73 6.50 12.20
N ASP A 372 15.63 7.49 12.12
CA ASP A 372 16.52 7.76 10.97
C ASP A 372 17.63 6.69 10.81
N THR A 373 17.76 5.79 11.79
CA THR A 373 18.77 4.74 11.89
C THR A 373 18.21 3.34 11.75
#